data_AF-A0A529WAW2-F1
#
_entry.id   AF-A0A529WAW2-F1
#
_cell.length_a   1.000
_cell.length_b   1.000
_cell.length_c   1.000
_cell.angle_alpha   90.00
_cell.angle_beta   90.00
_cell.angle_gamma   90.00
#
_symmetry.space_group_name_H-M   'P 1'
#
loop_
_entity.id
_entity.type
_entity.pdbx_description
1 polymer ?
#
loop_
_entity_poly.entity_id
_entity_poly.type
_entity_poly.pdbx_seq_one_letter_code
_entity_poly.pdbx_strand_id
1 'polypeptide(L)' 'MARDFSFQWIMLAAVGALMAISAVPARAQIICGGHNYLVARLAEAFEEKRLGYGVAGQVAIFEVFVSASGTWTILMTDVK' A
#
# COMPACT_ATOMS: atom_id res chain seq x y z
N MET A 1 -30.59 -35.08 1.47
CA MET A 1 -31.39 -33.84 1.63
C MET A 1 -30.91 -32.96 2.78
N ALA A 2 -30.87 -33.40 4.05
CA ALA A 2 -30.33 -32.57 5.15
C ALA A 2 -28.80 -32.37 5.12
N ARG A 3 -28.06 -33.34 4.56
CA ARG A 3 -26.59 -33.32 4.45
C ARG A 3 -26.09 -32.37 3.37
N ASP A 4 -26.83 -32.25 2.26
CA ASP A 4 -26.48 -31.40 1.13
C ASP A 4 -26.73 -29.92 1.44
N PHE A 5 -27.81 -29.63 2.18
CA PHE A 5 -28.12 -28.30 2.69
C PHE A 5 -27.02 -27.82 3.65
N SER A 6 -26.60 -28.66 4.60
CA SER A 6 -25.54 -28.34 5.56
C SER A 6 -24.20 -28.01 4.88
N PHE A 7 -23.82 -28.78 3.85
CA PHE A 7 -22.57 -28.55 3.13
C PHE A 7 -22.56 -27.21 2.37
N GLN A 8 -23.70 -26.83 1.80
CA GLN A 8 -23.84 -25.58 1.06
C GLN A 8 -23.76 -24.34 1.98
N TRP A 9 -24.32 -24.42 3.19
CA TRP A 9 -24.18 -23.36 4.20
C TRP A 9 -22.76 -23.22 4.73
N ILE A 10 -22.05 -24.35 4.93
CA ILE A 10 -20.65 -24.35 5.34
C ILE A 10 -19.78 -23.70 4.24
N MET A 11 -20.05 -24.01 2.98
CA MET A 11 -19.30 -23.45 1.85
C MET A 11 -19.50 -21.94 1.72
N LEU A 12 -20.74 -21.45 1.88
CA LEU A 12 -21.07 -20.02 1.87
C LEU A 12 -20.40 -19.27 3.03
N ALA A 13 -20.38 -19.85 4.24
CA ALA A 13 -19.69 -19.27 5.39
C ALA A 13 -18.17 -19.18 5.17
N ALA A 14 -17.56 -20.20 4.57
CA ALA A 14 -16.14 -20.21 4.26
C ALA A 14 -15.75 -19.11 3.24
N VAL A 15 -16.57 -18.92 2.21
CA VAL A 15 -16.36 -17.85 1.21
C VAL A 15 -16.51 -16.46 1.86
N GLY A 16 -17.48 -16.27 2.74
CA GLY A 16 -17.64 -15.04 3.51
C GLY A 16 -16.44 -14.73 4.41
N ALA A 17 -15.88 -15.76 5.06
CA ALA A 17 -14.69 -15.62 5.90
C ALA A 17 -13.43 -15.24 5.10
N LEU A 18 -13.28 -15.75 3.87
CA LEU A 18 -12.17 -15.41 2.97
C LEU A 18 -12.24 -13.95 2.48
N MET A 19 -13.44 -13.39 2.30
CA MET A 19 -13.59 -11.97 1.94
C MET A 19 -13.36 -11.00 3.11
N ALA A 20 -13.32 -11.51 4.35
CA ALA A 20 -13.07 -10.70 5.55
C ALA A 20 -11.58 -10.48 5.85
N ILE A 21 -10.67 -10.93 4.96
CA ILE A 21 -9.24 -10.62 5.03
C ILE A 21 -9.06 -9.15 4.65
N SER A 22 -9.32 -8.29 5.63
CA SER A 22 -9.15 -6.84 5.55
C SER A 22 -7.68 -6.47 5.30
N ALA A 23 -7.49 -5.30 4.68
CA ALA A 23 -6.20 -4.73 4.35
C ALA A 23 -5.23 -4.82 5.53
N VAL A 24 -4.15 -5.59 5.36
CA VAL A 24 -3.08 -5.66 6.36
C VAL A 24 -2.49 -4.26 6.50
N PRO A 25 -2.46 -3.66 7.69
CA PRO A 25 -1.89 -2.34 7.86
C PRO A 25 -0.41 -2.39 7.46
N ALA A 26 -0.04 -1.60 6.46
CA ALA A 26 1.35 -1.44 6.05
C ALA A 26 2.12 -0.87 7.24
N ARG A 27 3.06 -1.64 7.79
CA ARG A 27 3.98 -1.12 8.80
C ARG A 27 4.88 -0.09 8.14
N ALA A 28 5.08 1.06 8.78
CA ALA A 28 6.01 2.07 8.29
C ALA A 28 7.42 1.46 8.23
N GLN A 29 7.91 1.23 7.02
CA GLN A 29 9.25 0.70 6.77
C GLN A 29 10.18 1.90 6.69
N ILE A 30 11.13 2.03 7.62
CA ILE A 30 12.18 3.05 7.52
C ILE A 30 13.24 2.50 6.57
N ILE A 31 13.01 2.67 5.27
CA ILE A 31 13.92 2.26 4.21
C ILE A 31 14.52 3.53 3.61
N CYS A 32 15.82 3.71 3.79
CA CYS A 32 16.58 4.79 3.17
C CYS A 32 17.34 4.25 1.95
N GLY A 33 17.47 5.08 0.92
CA GLY A 33 18.15 4.71 -0.32
C GLY A 33 18.27 5.91 -1.26
N GLY A 34 18.92 5.72 -2.40
CA GLY A 34 19.01 6.77 -3.42
C GLY A 34 17.62 7.18 -3.90
N HIS A 35 17.36 8.48 -3.99
CA HIS A 35 16.04 9.02 -4.36
C HIS A 35 15.49 8.38 -5.66
N ASN A 36 16.28 8.39 -6.74
CA ASN A 36 15.87 7.81 -8.03
C ASN A 36 15.55 6.31 -7.94
N TYR A 37 16.29 5.57 -7.11
CA TYR A 37 16.03 4.16 -6.89
C TYR A 37 14.68 3.96 -6.19
N LEU A 38 14.42 4.70 -5.12
CA LEU A 38 13.15 4.60 -4.40
C LEU A 38 11.96 4.99 -5.28
N VAL A 39 12.08 6.07 -6.06
CA VAL A 39 11.04 6.50 -7.02
C VAL A 39 10.76 5.43 -8.07
N ALA A 40 11.81 4.84 -8.67
CA ALA A 40 11.64 3.77 -9.65
C ALA A 40 10.97 2.54 -9.02
N ARG A 41 11.37 2.15 -7.81
CA ARG A 41 10.78 1.01 -7.09
C ARG A 41 9.30 1.24 -6.75
N LEU A 42 8.91 2.46 -6.36
CA LEU A 42 7.51 2.80 -6.11
C LEU A 42 6.67 2.69 -7.39
N ALA A 43 7.21 3.16 -8.52
CA ALA A 43 6.54 3.06 -9.81
C ALA A 43 6.41 1.61 -10.31
N GLU A 44 7.47 0.80 -10.19
CA GLU A 44 7.51 -0.57 -10.71
C GLU A 44 6.75 -1.57 -9.84
N ALA A 45 6.87 -1.48 -8.51
CA ALA A 45 6.33 -2.49 -7.60
C ALA A 45 4.92 -2.15 -7.09
N PHE A 46 4.56 -0.87 -7.04
CA PHE A 46 3.30 -0.41 -6.44
C PHE A 46 2.45 0.44 -7.39
N GLU A 47 2.95 0.72 -8.60
CA GLU A 47 2.31 1.63 -9.56
C GLU A 47 2.04 3.02 -8.96
N GLU A 48 2.82 3.42 -7.96
CA GLU A 48 2.67 4.69 -7.29
C GLU A 48 3.39 5.80 -8.07
N LYS A 49 2.65 6.86 -8.39
CA LYS A 49 3.15 8.03 -9.12
C LYS A 49 3.14 9.24 -8.21
N ARG A 50 4.09 10.16 -8.42
CA ARG A 50 4.16 11.40 -7.62
C ARG A 50 2.91 12.24 -7.85
N LEU A 51 2.15 12.44 -6.79
CA LEU A 51 0.99 13.31 -6.77
C LEU A 51 1.40 14.77 -6.51
N GLY A 52 2.40 14.99 -5.65
CA GLY A 52 2.87 16.32 -5.29
C GLY A 52 4.12 16.29 -4.42
N TYR A 53 4.66 17.47 -4.15
CA TYR A 53 5.83 17.65 -3.28
C TYR A 53 5.77 18.98 -2.53
N GLY A 54 6.50 19.06 -1.42
CA GLY A 54 6.66 20.25 -0.61
C GLY A 54 8.04 20.31 0.04
N VAL A 55 8.43 21.48 0.51
CA VAL A 55 9.74 21.70 1.15
C VAL A 55 9.53 22.09 2.60
N ALA A 56 10.25 21.44 3.51
CA ALA A 56 10.31 21.80 4.92
C ALA A 56 11.58 22.64 5.16
N GLY A 57 11.42 23.96 5.13
CA GLY A 57 12.52 24.91 5.31
C GLY A 57 13.64 24.72 4.28
N GLN A 58 14.88 24.61 4.76
CA GLN A 58 16.06 24.28 3.94
C GLN A 58 16.66 22.93 4.38
N VAL A 59 15.84 22.02 4.91
CA VAL A 59 16.33 20.77 5.50
C VAL A 59 15.76 19.52 4.85
N ALA A 60 14.55 19.57 4.29
CA ALA A 60 14.00 18.40 3.63
C ALA A 60 12.99 18.73 2.52
N ILE A 61 12.87 17.80 1.58
CA ILE A 61 11.80 17.72 0.59
C ILE A 61 10.92 16.52 0.95
N PHE A 62 9.61 16.75 0.95
CA PHE A 62 8.60 15.71 1.11
C PHE A 62 7.86 15.50 -0.19
N GLU A 63 7.75 14.25 -0.63
CA GLU A 63 7.02 13.87 -1.84
C GLU A 63 5.96 12.85 -1.52
N VAL A 64 4.78 13.01 -2.12
CA VAL A 64 3.64 12.10 -1.94
C VAL A 64 3.45 11.32 -3.24
N PHE A 65 3.46 9.99 -3.14
CA PHE A 65 3.21 9.06 -4.23
C PHE A 65 1.92 8.30 -3.99
N VAL A 66 1.11 8.10 -5.03
CA VAL A 66 -0.22 7.46 -4.93
C VAL A 66 -0.43 6.53 -6.12
N SER A 67 -1.04 5.38 -5.88
CA SER A 67 -1.48 4.44 -6.92
C SER A 67 -2.99 4.52 -7.15
N ALA A 68 -3.46 4.03 -8.30
CA ALA A 68 -4.89 3.94 -8.58
C ALA A 68 -5.62 2.94 -7.66
N SER A 69 -4.89 1.98 -7.07
CA SER A 69 -5.44 1.02 -6.11
C SER A 69 -5.64 1.61 -4.71
N GLY A 70 -5.15 2.84 -4.47
CA GLY A 70 -5.34 3.58 -3.21
C GLY A 70 -4.19 3.44 -2.21
N THR A 71 -3.07 2.80 -2.59
CA THR A 71 -1.84 2.83 -1.79
C THR A 71 -1.14 4.18 -1.94
N TRP A 72 -0.39 4.57 -0.92
CA TRP A 72 0.36 5.81 -0.92
C TRP A 72 1.63 5.71 -0.07
N THR A 73 2.64 6.45 -0.48
CA THR A 73 3.92 6.55 0.22
C THR A 73 4.37 8.00 0.29
N ILE A 74 4.96 8.39 1.43
CA ILE A 74 5.65 9.67 1.58
C ILE A 74 7.16 9.42 1.59
N LEU A 75 7.90 10.07 0.69
CA LEU A 75 9.37 10.10 0.73
C LEU A 75 9.85 11.41 1.35
N MET A 76 10.83 11.30 2.24
CA MET A 76 11.57 12.44 2.79
C MET A 76 13.01 12.37 2.28
N THR A 77 13.46 13.43 1.63
CA THR A 77 14.85 13.58 1.17
C THR A 77 15.46 14.78 1.87
N ASP A 78 16.63 14.61 2.50
CA ASP A 78 17.40 15.73 3.05
C ASP A 78 18.04 16.52 1.89
N VAL A 79 18.17 17.85 2.03
CA VAL A 79 18.71 18.73 0.97
C VAL A 79 20.18 19.13 1.19
N LYS A 80 20.85 18.61 2.21
CA LYS A 80 22.29 18.81 2.41
C LYS A 80 23.15 17.88 1.57
#